data_AF-A0AAE5AA05-F1
#
_entry.id   AF-A0AAE5AA05-F1
#
_cell.length_a   1.000
_cell.length_b   1.000
_cell.length_c   1.000
_cell.angle_alpha   90.00
_cell.angle_beta   90.00
_cell.angle_gamma   90.00
#
_symmetry.space_group_name_H-M   'P 1'
#
loop_
_entity.id
_entity.type
_entity.pdbx_description
1 polymer ?
#
loop_
_entity_poly.entity_id
_entity_poly.type
_entity_poly.pdbx_seq_one_letter_code
_entity_poly.pdbx_strand_id
1 'polypeptide(L)'
;AGVLIGSGLAALGVVGTRLVAGLAAGERIGVGPGSVWGTVGAGALVLAGLCVPAIDRARDGRILQALAGAATDRTVTPATGKAGAVTPSGKGVAKAAARAEAEAARARLARWHLAAGTAAALTAVLAATGALLPVLDTPASLARPDVLATRVVLVAAIVLAVGTIWLFFSEFASTVRPAVGILWVTIPFSVAAVTQSVVLATDVPGISAGAGAVLLWCAAVTAGVTGVLTWFAGSAEREEIDTSEERSTDLAVLVVGGLGALSAFVGLALPLYSGTDAVGEHTAAATFGELPWGLDVWGRALLGATVVLAVIVAARARPVRACALLLGTGVAMGVYLLSWPLTRARLEAPEMGAGVIPSAVGIVLVAAAAALTARTGKR
;
A
#
# COMPACT_ATOMS: atom_id res chain seq x y z
N ALA A 1 3.52 -2.46 18.13
CA ALA A 1 2.29 -2.90 18.83
C ALA A 1 1.51 -1.73 19.44
N GLY A 2 2.08 -0.98 20.39
CA GLY A 2 1.36 0.07 21.14
C GLY A 2 0.67 1.15 20.30
N VAL A 3 1.33 1.67 19.25
CA VAL A 3 0.74 2.68 18.36
C VAL A 3 -0.47 2.13 17.59
N LEU A 4 -0.37 0.92 17.03
CA LEU A 4 -1.47 0.30 16.27
C LEU A 4 -2.68 0.02 17.17
N ILE A 5 -2.43 -0.50 18.38
CA ILE A 5 -3.49 -0.74 19.38
C ILE A 5 -4.11 0.59 19.82
N GLY A 6 -3.29 1.61 20.11
CA GLY A 6 -3.76 2.93 20.52
C GLY A 6 -4.61 3.62 19.45
N SER A 7 -4.14 3.64 18.20
CA SER A 7 -4.89 4.19 17.07
C SER A 7 -6.17 3.39 16.78
N GLY A 8 -6.11 2.06 16.86
CA GLY A 8 -7.28 1.19 16.68
C GLY A 8 -8.32 1.39 17.77
N LEU A 9 -7.91 1.47 19.04
CA LEU A 9 -8.82 1.73 20.17
C LEU A 9 -9.42 3.14 20.11
N ALA A 10 -8.63 4.16 19.74
CA ALA A 10 -9.13 5.52 19.55
C ALA A 10 -10.18 5.58 18.44
N ALA A 11 -9.92 4.92 17.30
CA ALA A 11 -10.88 4.82 16.21
C ALA A 11 -12.14 4.01 16.59
N LEU A 12 -11.98 2.92 17.35
CA LEU A 12 -13.09 2.15 17.91
C LEU A 12 -13.94 2.99 18.87
N GLY A 13 -13.33 3.85 19.68
CA GLY A 13 -14.05 4.76 20.56
C GLY A 13 -14.97 5.73 19.80
N VAL A 14 -14.51 6.23 18.64
CA VAL A 14 -15.29 7.17 17.82
C VAL A 14 -16.34 6.46 16.98
N VAL A 15 -15.95 5.39 16.29
CA VAL A 15 -16.82 4.74 15.29
C VAL A 15 -17.67 3.63 15.90
N GLY A 16 -17.12 2.90 16.88
CA GLY A 16 -17.81 1.83 17.59
C GLY A 16 -18.96 2.35 18.47
N THR A 17 -18.82 3.53 19.07
CA THR A 17 -19.94 4.17 19.81
C THR A 17 -21.11 4.51 18.88
N ARG A 18 -20.83 4.96 17.64
CA ARG A 18 -21.86 5.18 16.62
C ARG A 18 -22.51 3.88 16.14
N LEU A 19 -21.75 2.81 15.99
CA LEU A 19 -22.28 1.49 15.64
C LEU A 19 -23.22 0.96 16.73
N VAL A 20 -22.79 1.01 17.99
CA VAL A 20 -23.60 0.55 19.14
C VAL A 20 -24.84 1.40 19.32
N ALA A 21 -24.74 2.73 19.16
CA ALA A 21 -25.88 3.63 19.22
C ALA A 21 -26.91 3.33 18.11
N GLY A 22 -26.45 3.07 16.88
CA GLY A 22 -27.34 2.66 15.78
C GLY A 22 -28.02 1.32 16.04
N LEU A 23 -27.28 0.33 16.53
CA LEU A 23 -27.85 -0.99 16.87
C LEU A 23 -28.83 -0.94 18.05
N ALA A 24 -28.58 -0.08 19.04
CA ALA A 24 -29.42 0.06 20.23
C ALA A 24 -30.69 0.90 19.99
N ALA A 25 -30.69 1.78 18.98
CA ALA A 25 -31.83 2.64 18.65
C ALA A 25 -32.97 1.91 17.89
N GLY A 26 -32.77 0.65 17.50
CA GLY A 26 -33.75 -0.17 16.78
C GLY A 26 -34.10 0.42 15.41
N GLU A 27 -35.36 0.26 14.95
CA GLU A 27 -35.82 0.72 13.62
C GLU A 27 -35.77 2.24 13.41
N ARG A 28 -35.48 3.04 14.46
CA ARG A 28 -35.50 4.50 14.38
C ARG A 28 -34.24 5.10 13.77
N ILE A 29 -33.09 4.41 13.85
CA ILE A 29 -31.80 4.90 13.32
C ILE A 29 -31.06 3.73 12.68
N GLY A 30 -31.05 3.68 11.35
CA GLY A 30 -30.29 2.68 10.61
C GLY A 30 -28.78 2.80 10.87
N VAL A 31 -28.11 1.66 10.96
CA VAL A 31 -26.65 1.63 11.10
C VAL A 31 -26.01 2.11 9.80
N GLY A 32 -25.37 3.27 9.83
CA GLY A 32 -24.65 3.80 8.67
C GLY A 32 -23.51 2.86 8.23
N PRO A 33 -23.32 2.62 6.91
CA PRO A 33 -22.25 1.76 6.41
C PRO A 33 -20.86 2.18 6.89
N GLY A 34 -20.63 3.50 7.04
CA GLY A 34 -19.38 4.03 7.58
C GLY A 34 -19.10 3.61 9.03
N SER A 35 -20.12 3.40 9.85
CA SER A 35 -19.98 2.91 11.22
C SER A 35 -19.59 1.44 11.26
N VAL A 36 -20.14 0.63 10.35
CA VAL A 36 -19.79 -0.79 10.20
C VAL A 36 -18.33 -0.90 9.75
N TRP A 37 -17.98 -0.28 8.63
CA TRP A 37 -16.65 -0.40 8.04
C TRP A 37 -15.55 0.23 8.89
N GLY A 38 -15.82 1.37 9.52
CA GLY A 38 -14.84 1.97 10.43
C GLY A 38 -14.64 1.15 11.71
N THR A 39 -15.67 0.45 12.21
CA THR A 39 -15.51 -0.48 13.34
C THR A 39 -14.71 -1.71 12.92
N VAL A 40 -14.97 -2.27 11.73
CA VAL A 40 -14.19 -3.40 11.18
C VAL A 40 -12.72 -3.01 10.98
N GLY A 41 -12.46 -1.84 10.38
CA GLY A 41 -11.10 -1.34 10.16
C GLY A 41 -10.34 -1.05 11.46
N ALA A 42 -11.01 -0.44 12.44
CA ALA A 42 -10.44 -0.19 13.76
C ALA A 42 -10.18 -1.50 14.53
N GLY A 43 -11.09 -2.48 14.43
CA GLY A 43 -10.91 -3.84 14.95
C GLY A 43 -9.72 -4.55 14.30
N ALA A 44 -9.55 -4.42 12.99
CA ALA A 44 -8.40 -4.99 12.27
C ALA A 44 -7.08 -4.36 12.72
N LEU A 45 -7.03 -3.04 12.99
CA LEU A 45 -5.84 -2.37 13.56
C LEU A 45 -5.50 -2.88 14.96
N VAL A 46 -6.50 -3.07 15.83
CA VAL A 46 -6.29 -3.63 17.17
C VAL A 46 -5.79 -5.07 17.07
N LEU A 47 -6.43 -5.90 16.24
CA LEU A 47 -6.01 -7.30 16.02
C LEU A 47 -4.59 -7.37 15.47
N ALA A 48 -4.25 -6.56 14.48
CA ALA A 48 -2.88 -6.47 13.96
C ALA A 48 -1.88 -6.07 15.07
N GLY A 49 -2.24 -5.09 15.90
CA GLY A 49 -1.43 -4.68 17.05
C GLY A 49 -1.23 -5.77 18.10
N LEU A 50 -2.26 -6.59 18.37
CA LEU A 50 -2.23 -7.73 19.30
C LEU A 50 -1.46 -8.94 18.75
N CYS A 51 -1.43 -9.12 17.43
CA CYS A 51 -0.67 -10.18 16.78
C CYS A 51 0.84 -9.91 16.78
N VAL A 52 1.29 -8.65 16.83
CA VAL A 52 2.72 -8.29 16.80
C VAL A 52 3.52 -8.98 17.94
N PRO A 53 3.13 -8.90 19.22
CA PRO A 53 3.82 -9.62 20.29
C PRO A 53 3.81 -11.15 20.14
N ALA A 54 2.74 -11.72 19.58
CA ALA A 54 2.64 -13.17 19.37
C ALA A 54 3.59 -13.63 18.25
N ILE A 55 3.72 -12.83 17.19
CA ILE A 55 4.68 -13.05 16.10
C ILE A 55 6.12 -12.92 16.61
N ASP A 56 6.40 -11.94 17.47
CA ASP A 56 7.72 -11.77 18.09
C ASP A 56 8.07 -12.97 18.99
N ARG A 57 7.16 -13.41 19.88
CA ARG A 57 7.38 -14.60 20.71
C ARG A 57 7.55 -15.89 19.89
N ALA A 58 6.79 -16.04 18.80
CA ALA A 58 6.93 -17.18 17.90
C ALA A 58 8.24 -17.13 17.09
N ARG A 59 8.79 -15.93 16.87
CA ARG A 59 10.12 -15.73 16.27
C ARG A 59 11.20 -16.10 17.28
N ASP A 60 11.09 -15.62 18.52
CA ASP A 60 12.04 -15.91 19.60
C ASP A 60 12.06 -17.40 19.94
N GLY A 61 10.90 -18.06 19.99
CA GLY A 61 10.80 -19.51 20.20
C GLY A 61 11.47 -20.33 19.10
N ARG A 62 11.35 -19.89 17.83
CA ARG A 62 12.05 -20.54 16.70
C ARG A 62 13.56 -20.32 16.75
N ILE A 63 14.02 -19.15 17.21
CA ILE A 63 15.45 -18.88 17.42
C ILE A 63 16.00 -19.76 18.55
N LEU A 64 15.28 -19.87 19.67
CA LEU A 64 15.67 -20.73 20.79
C LEU A 64 15.70 -22.22 20.41
N GLN A 65 14.74 -22.70 19.63
CA GLN A 65 14.73 -24.07 19.10
C GLN A 65 15.88 -24.33 18.13
N ALA A 66 16.22 -23.36 17.28
CA ALA A 66 17.37 -23.47 16.38
C ALA A 66 18.70 -23.51 17.15
N LEU A 67 18.84 -22.70 18.20
CA LEU A 67 20.02 -22.71 19.08
C LEU A 67 20.12 -24.01 19.90
N ALA A 68 19.00 -24.55 20.39
CA ALA A 68 18.95 -25.84 21.07
C ALA A 68 19.31 -27.00 20.13
N GLY A 69 18.81 -27.00 18.90
CA GLY A 69 19.16 -27.98 17.87
C GLY A 69 20.67 -27.97 17.55
N ALA A 70 21.26 -26.77 17.40
CA ALA A 70 22.69 -26.62 17.13
C ALA A 70 23.60 -27.02 18.31
N ALA A 71 23.11 -26.95 19.56
CA ALA A 71 23.82 -27.42 20.75
C ALA A 71 23.77 -28.96 20.90
N THR A 72 22.65 -29.56 20.48
CA THR A 72 22.44 -31.02 20.54
C THR A 72 23.31 -31.74 19.50
N ASP A 73 23.52 -31.12 18.33
CA ASP A 73 24.36 -31.66 17.25
C ASP A 73 25.87 -31.65 17.58
N ARG A 74 26.30 -30.88 18.59
CA ARG A 74 27.70 -30.87 19.07
C ARG A 74 28.04 -31.94 20.10
N THR A 75 27.07 -32.70 20.61
CA THR A 75 27.31 -33.52 21.83
C THR A 75 27.41 -35.04 21.67
N VAL A 76 27.18 -35.67 20.51
CA VAL A 76 27.40 -37.14 20.36
C VAL A 76 27.78 -37.51 18.91
N THR A 77 29.01 -37.91 18.59
CA THR A 77 29.48 -39.32 18.70
C THR A 77 31.02 -39.41 18.67
N PRO A 78 31.68 -40.20 19.55
CA PRO A 78 33.08 -40.54 19.38
C PRO A 78 33.23 -41.51 18.20
N ALA A 79 33.88 -41.06 17.12
CA ALA A 79 34.08 -41.85 15.92
C ALA A 79 35.10 -42.98 16.19
N THR A 80 34.62 -44.22 16.27
CA THR A 80 35.46 -45.42 16.15
C THR A 80 35.99 -45.50 14.71
N GLY A 81 37.31 -45.41 14.59
CA GLY A 81 38.02 -45.25 13.32
C GLY A 81 37.81 -46.39 12.32
N LYS A 82 37.40 -46.03 11.11
CA LYS A 82 37.75 -46.76 9.89
C LYS A 82 38.83 -45.97 9.16
N ALA A 83 40.02 -46.58 9.05
CA ALA A 83 41.15 -46.03 8.33
C ALA A 83 40.77 -45.79 6.86
N GLY A 84 40.85 -44.53 6.42
CA GLY A 84 40.59 -44.12 5.03
C GLY A 84 39.56 -43.00 4.86
N ALA A 85 38.80 -42.63 5.90
CA ALA A 85 37.89 -41.49 5.82
C ALA A 85 38.68 -40.18 5.87
N VAL A 86 38.77 -39.48 4.74
CA VAL A 86 39.27 -38.10 4.68
C VAL A 86 38.34 -37.24 5.53
N THR A 87 38.79 -36.91 6.75
CA THR A 87 38.05 -36.02 7.64
C THR A 87 37.97 -34.64 7.00
N PRO A 88 36.77 -34.05 6.80
CA PRO A 88 36.65 -32.73 6.23
C PRO A 88 37.39 -31.73 7.13
N SER A 89 38.31 -30.98 6.54
CA SER A 89 39.00 -29.88 7.23
C SER A 89 37.99 -28.95 7.91
N GLY A 90 38.27 -28.50 9.15
CA GLY A 90 37.39 -27.57 9.87
C GLY A 90 37.06 -26.29 9.08
N LYS A 91 37.95 -25.87 8.16
CA LYS A 91 37.69 -24.77 7.22
C LYS A 91 36.62 -25.11 6.17
N GLY A 92 36.57 -26.36 5.72
CA GLY A 92 35.56 -26.86 4.79
C GLY A 92 34.17 -26.94 5.42
N VAL A 93 34.09 -27.39 6.67
CA VAL A 93 32.83 -27.43 7.44
C VAL A 93 32.31 -26.03 7.69
N ALA A 94 33.17 -25.09 8.12
CA ALA A 94 32.78 -23.69 8.32
C ALA A 94 32.29 -23.02 7.02
N LYS A 95 32.96 -23.28 5.90
CA LYS A 95 32.54 -22.77 4.58
C LYS A 95 31.21 -23.38 4.11
N ALA A 96 30.98 -24.66 4.37
CA ALA A 96 29.71 -25.33 4.05
C ALA A 96 28.55 -24.77 4.90
N ALA A 97 28.78 -24.56 6.20
CA ALA A 97 27.81 -23.94 7.10
C ALA A 97 27.44 -22.52 6.65
N ALA A 98 28.42 -21.68 6.31
CA ALA A 98 28.18 -20.33 5.80
C ALA A 98 27.39 -20.31 4.47
N ARG A 99 27.63 -21.29 3.58
CA ARG A 99 26.84 -21.44 2.34
C ARG A 99 25.40 -21.85 2.64
N ALA A 100 25.20 -22.82 3.53
CA ALA A 100 23.87 -23.26 3.94
C ALA A 100 23.06 -22.13 4.60
N GLU A 101 23.70 -21.31 5.43
CA GLU A 101 23.08 -20.12 6.04
C GLU A 101 22.68 -19.08 4.98
N ALA A 102 23.57 -18.79 4.02
CA ALA A 102 23.28 -17.88 2.92
C ALA A 102 22.13 -18.38 2.02
N GLU A 103 22.06 -19.68 1.76
CA GLU A 103 20.95 -20.30 1.02
C GLU A 103 19.63 -20.22 1.79
N ALA A 104 19.65 -20.49 3.11
CA ALA A 104 18.47 -20.37 3.96
C ALA A 104 17.97 -18.92 4.07
N ALA A 105 18.87 -17.94 4.09
CA ALA A 105 18.53 -16.51 4.08
C ALA A 105 17.86 -16.10 2.76
N ARG A 106 18.44 -16.50 1.61
CA ARG A 106 17.84 -16.29 0.28
C ARG A 106 16.46 -16.93 0.16
N ALA A 107 16.28 -18.15 0.66
CA ALA A 107 14.97 -18.81 0.65
C ALA A 107 13.94 -18.06 1.51
N ARG A 108 14.35 -17.46 2.63
CA ARG A 108 13.49 -16.62 3.47
C ARG A 108 13.07 -15.34 2.76
N LEU A 109 14.02 -14.66 2.11
CA LEU A 109 13.73 -13.49 1.29
C LEU A 109 12.75 -13.81 0.16
N ALA A 110 13.00 -14.88 -0.59
CA ALA A 110 12.14 -15.32 -1.69
C ALA A 110 10.70 -15.58 -1.23
N ARG A 111 10.51 -16.18 -0.04
CA ARG A 111 9.16 -16.37 0.55
C ARG A 111 8.44 -15.05 0.81
N TRP A 112 9.15 -14.02 1.29
CA TRP A 112 8.55 -12.71 1.53
C TRP A 112 8.20 -11.97 0.24
N HIS A 113 9.06 -12.03 -0.77
CA HIS A 113 8.76 -11.49 -2.10
C HIS A 113 7.58 -12.20 -2.74
N LEU A 114 7.53 -13.53 -2.65
CA LEU A 114 6.41 -14.33 -3.12
C LEU A 114 5.12 -13.98 -2.38
N ALA A 115 5.13 -13.90 -1.05
CA ALA A 115 3.96 -13.53 -0.27
C ALA A 115 3.45 -12.12 -0.64
N ALA A 116 4.35 -11.14 -0.72
CA ALA A 116 4.00 -9.78 -1.17
C ALA A 116 3.44 -9.78 -2.60
N GLY A 117 4.05 -10.55 -3.51
CA GLY A 117 3.61 -10.69 -4.89
C GLY A 117 2.22 -11.32 -4.99
N THR A 118 1.96 -12.41 -4.27
CA THR A 118 0.64 -13.06 -4.26
C THR A 118 -0.46 -12.16 -3.70
N ALA A 119 -0.20 -11.42 -2.62
CA ALA A 119 -1.16 -10.47 -2.07
C ALA A 119 -1.43 -9.30 -3.01
N ALA A 120 -0.40 -8.77 -3.67
CA ALA A 120 -0.53 -7.70 -4.66
C ALA A 120 -1.31 -8.17 -5.90
N ALA A 121 -1.07 -9.40 -6.35
CA ALA A 121 -1.79 -10.01 -7.47
C ALA A 121 -3.26 -10.20 -7.13
N LEU A 122 -3.56 -10.75 -5.95
CA LEU A 122 -4.93 -10.88 -5.46
C LEU A 122 -5.63 -9.52 -5.35
N THR A 123 -4.93 -8.51 -4.84
CA THR A 123 -5.44 -7.13 -4.75
C THR A 123 -5.78 -6.57 -6.13
N ALA A 124 -4.88 -6.73 -7.10
CA ALA A 124 -5.11 -6.25 -8.47
C ALA A 124 -6.28 -6.98 -9.13
N VAL A 125 -6.40 -8.30 -8.94
CA VAL A 125 -7.54 -9.08 -9.45
C VAL A 125 -8.84 -8.59 -8.82
N LEU A 126 -8.93 -8.53 -7.48
CA LEU A 126 -10.13 -8.04 -6.80
C LEU A 126 -10.53 -6.63 -7.24
N ALA A 127 -9.56 -5.72 -7.37
CA ALA A 127 -9.78 -4.35 -7.81
C ALA A 127 -10.29 -4.30 -9.26
N ALA A 128 -9.67 -5.06 -10.17
CA ALA A 128 -10.09 -5.13 -11.57
C ALA A 128 -11.48 -5.75 -11.72
N THR A 129 -11.74 -6.88 -11.05
CA THR A 129 -13.06 -7.54 -11.09
C THR A 129 -14.14 -6.66 -10.45
N GLY A 130 -13.84 -6.02 -9.32
CA GLY A 130 -14.76 -5.10 -8.65
C GLY A 130 -15.06 -3.84 -9.48
N ALA A 131 -14.09 -3.33 -10.23
CA ALA A 131 -14.27 -2.19 -11.12
C ALA A 131 -15.09 -2.52 -12.39
N LEU A 132 -15.08 -3.78 -12.83
CA LEU A 132 -15.84 -4.26 -14.00
C LEU A 132 -17.27 -4.71 -13.66
N LEU A 133 -17.54 -5.01 -12.39
CA LEU A 133 -18.87 -5.40 -11.91
C LEU A 133 -19.71 -4.19 -11.50
N PRO A 134 -21.05 -4.32 -11.48
CA PRO A 134 -21.93 -3.27 -10.98
C PRO A 134 -21.60 -2.92 -9.53
N VAL A 135 -21.22 -1.66 -9.32
CA VAL A 135 -20.90 -1.12 -7.99
C VAL A 135 -22.16 -0.68 -7.24
N LEU A 136 -23.23 -0.37 -7.97
CA LEU A 136 -24.56 -0.11 -7.44
C LEU A 136 -25.52 -1.18 -7.93
N ASP A 137 -26.38 -1.65 -7.04
CA ASP A 137 -27.57 -2.41 -7.39
C ASP A 137 -28.77 -1.45 -7.38
N THR A 138 -29.41 -1.33 -8.54
CA THR A 138 -30.44 -0.33 -8.82
C THR A 138 -31.71 -1.04 -9.32
N PRO A 139 -32.90 -0.65 -8.85
CA PRO A 139 -34.16 -1.19 -9.36
C PRO A 139 -34.26 -1.00 -10.87
N ALA A 140 -34.85 -1.99 -11.57
CA ALA A 140 -34.97 -1.97 -13.03
C ALA A 140 -35.76 -0.76 -13.59
N SER A 141 -36.54 -0.09 -12.73
CA SER A 141 -37.30 1.11 -13.07
C SER A 141 -36.48 2.39 -13.10
N LEU A 142 -35.24 2.39 -12.60
CA LEU A 142 -34.36 3.56 -12.56
C LEU A 142 -33.21 3.42 -13.56
N ALA A 143 -32.84 4.53 -14.20
CA ALA A 143 -31.62 4.59 -14.98
C ALA A 143 -30.41 4.37 -14.04
N ARG A 144 -29.52 3.45 -14.42
CA ARG A 144 -28.34 3.13 -13.61
C ARG A 144 -27.38 4.33 -13.60
N PRO A 145 -27.00 4.86 -12.42
CA PRO A 145 -25.98 5.90 -12.33
C PRO A 145 -24.61 5.36 -12.69
N ASP A 146 -23.88 6.08 -13.55
CA ASP A 146 -22.51 5.72 -13.93
C ASP A 146 -21.49 6.23 -12.90
N VAL A 147 -20.83 5.31 -12.20
CA VAL A 147 -19.76 5.65 -11.26
C VAL A 147 -18.41 5.63 -11.99
N LEU A 148 -18.06 6.74 -12.66
CA LEU A 148 -16.84 6.80 -13.49
C LEU A 148 -15.53 6.59 -12.72
N ALA A 149 -15.55 6.67 -11.38
CA ALA A 149 -14.37 6.46 -10.54
C ALA A 149 -13.82 5.02 -10.65
N THR A 150 -14.65 4.05 -11.06
CA THR A 150 -14.21 2.66 -11.31
C THR A 150 -13.12 2.57 -12.38
N ARG A 151 -13.12 3.48 -13.36
CA ARG A 151 -12.08 3.56 -14.40
C ARG A 151 -10.70 3.86 -13.80
N VAL A 152 -10.64 4.68 -12.76
CA VAL A 152 -9.40 5.00 -12.04
C VAL A 152 -8.89 3.78 -11.27
N VAL A 153 -9.82 3.03 -10.64
CA VAL A 153 -9.48 1.77 -9.97
C VAL A 153 -8.92 0.74 -10.96
N LEU A 154 -9.49 0.64 -12.16
CA LEU A 154 -9.00 -0.27 -13.19
C LEU A 154 -7.56 0.08 -13.61
N VAL A 155 -7.25 1.37 -13.79
CA VAL A 155 -5.87 1.83 -14.07
C VAL A 155 -4.94 1.51 -12.90
N ALA A 156 -5.36 1.77 -11.67
CA ALA A 156 -4.59 1.43 -10.46
C ALA A 156 -4.32 -0.08 -10.37
N ALA A 157 -5.31 -0.92 -10.67
CA ALA A 157 -5.20 -2.37 -10.70
C ALA A 157 -4.20 -2.85 -11.76
N ILE A 158 -4.24 -2.29 -12.97
CA ILE A 158 -3.30 -2.61 -14.05
C ILE A 158 -1.87 -2.23 -13.64
N VAL A 159 -1.67 -1.02 -13.10
CA VAL A 159 -0.37 -0.54 -12.62
C VAL A 159 0.18 -1.46 -11.53
N LEU A 160 -0.64 -1.84 -10.56
CA LEU A 160 -0.24 -2.75 -9.49
C LEU A 160 0.08 -4.15 -10.04
N ALA A 161 -0.73 -4.67 -10.97
CA ALA A 161 -0.49 -5.97 -11.61
C ALA A 161 0.87 -5.99 -12.33
N VAL A 162 1.18 -4.97 -13.13
CA VAL A 162 2.46 -4.83 -13.82
C VAL A 162 3.63 -4.79 -12.84
N GLY A 163 3.52 -4.00 -11.75
CA GLY A 163 4.56 -3.95 -10.72
C GLY A 163 4.76 -5.28 -10.00
N THR A 164 3.67 -6.04 -9.81
CA THR A 164 3.66 -7.31 -9.08
C THR A 164 4.35 -8.45 -9.83
N ILE A 165 4.26 -8.48 -11.17
CA ILE A 165 4.88 -9.52 -12.00
C ILE A 165 6.36 -9.71 -11.64
N TRP A 166 7.07 -8.60 -11.41
CA TRP A 166 8.50 -8.60 -11.08
C TRP A 166 8.84 -9.21 -9.71
N LEU A 167 7.88 -9.27 -8.77
CA LEU A 167 8.10 -9.86 -7.45
C LEU A 167 8.19 -11.39 -7.48
N PHE A 168 7.70 -12.02 -8.55
CA PHE A 168 7.84 -13.47 -8.75
C PHE A 168 9.21 -13.88 -9.28
N PHE A 169 10.02 -12.93 -9.76
CA PHE A 169 11.37 -13.18 -10.27
C PHE A 169 12.41 -12.73 -9.25
N SER A 170 13.16 -13.69 -8.68
CA SER A 170 14.12 -13.44 -7.59
C SER A 170 15.18 -12.38 -7.93
N GLU A 171 15.58 -12.28 -9.19
CA GLU A 171 16.59 -11.32 -9.67
C GLU A 171 16.10 -9.87 -9.63
N PHE A 172 14.80 -9.66 -9.87
CA PHE A 172 14.19 -8.33 -9.98
C PHE A 172 13.45 -7.92 -8.71
N ALA A 173 13.00 -8.88 -7.90
CA ALA A 173 12.13 -8.63 -6.77
C ALA A 173 12.69 -7.57 -5.80
N SER A 174 13.97 -7.68 -5.42
CA SER A 174 14.61 -6.72 -4.51
C SER A 174 14.79 -5.31 -5.11
N THR A 175 14.83 -5.21 -6.44
CA THR A 175 14.94 -3.95 -7.18
C THR A 175 13.57 -3.28 -7.35
N VAL A 176 12.53 -4.04 -7.65
CA VAL A 176 11.19 -3.52 -7.98
C VAL A 176 10.29 -3.38 -6.75
N ARG A 177 10.50 -4.16 -5.69
CA ARG A 177 9.72 -4.10 -4.44
C ARG A 177 9.52 -2.69 -3.88
N PRO A 178 10.55 -1.80 -3.82
CA PRO A 178 10.33 -0.43 -3.35
C PRO A 178 9.23 0.31 -4.12
N ALA A 179 9.13 0.11 -5.45
CA ALA A 179 8.05 0.69 -6.23
C ALA A 179 6.68 0.10 -5.83
N VAL A 180 6.57 -1.22 -5.74
CA VAL A 180 5.33 -1.90 -5.33
C VAL A 180 4.89 -1.50 -3.91
N GLY A 181 5.86 -1.23 -3.03
CA GLY A 181 5.64 -0.70 -1.68
C GLY A 181 4.94 0.66 -1.62
N ILE A 182 4.85 1.37 -2.75
CA ILE A 182 4.05 2.59 -2.91
C ILE A 182 2.81 2.32 -3.76
N LEU A 183 2.93 1.56 -4.84
CA LEU A 183 1.82 1.34 -5.79
C LEU A 183 0.58 0.72 -5.15
N TRP A 184 0.71 -0.08 -4.08
CA TRP A 184 -0.46 -0.62 -3.38
C TRP A 184 -1.43 0.46 -2.89
N VAL A 185 -0.94 1.66 -2.55
CA VAL A 185 -1.78 2.76 -2.01
C VAL A 185 -2.72 3.34 -3.06
N THR A 186 -2.43 3.15 -4.35
CA THR A 186 -3.29 3.62 -5.45
C THR A 186 -4.66 2.93 -5.44
N ILE A 187 -4.75 1.73 -4.88
CA ILE A 187 -6.00 0.98 -4.72
C ILE A 187 -6.91 1.63 -3.67
N PRO A 188 -6.56 1.75 -2.36
CA PRO A 188 -7.42 2.40 -1.39
C PRO A 188 -7.70 3.87 -1.73
N PHE A 189 -6.75 4.60 -2.34
CA PHE A 189 -6.99 5.94 -2.87
C PHE A 189 -8.17 5.97 -3.87
N SER A 190 -8.12 5.13 -4.91
CA SER A 190 -9.13 5.12 -5.97
C SER A 190 -10.45 4.50 -5.51
N VAL A 191 -10.40 3.46 -4.66
CA VAL A 191 -11.57 2.83 -4.05
C VAL A 191 -12.31 3.79 -3.12
N ALA A 192 -11.61 4.71 -2.44
CA ALA A 192 -12.27 5.71 -1.59
C ALA A 192 -13.20 6.64 -2.39
N ALA A 193 -12.81 7.03 -3.61
CA ALA A 193 -13.65 7.83 -4.50
C ALA A 193 -14.90 7.06 -4.99
N VAL A 194 -14.75 5.76 -5.28
CA VAL A 194 -15.89 4.88 -5.59
C VAL A 194 -16.80 4.74 -4.38
N THR A 195 -16.23 4.50 -3.19
CA THR A 195 -16.98 4.30 -1.95
C THR A 195 -17.78 5.54 -1.58
N GLN A 196 -17.22 6.75 -1.76
CA GLN A 196 -17.96 7.99 -1.57
C GLN A 196 -19.21 8.04 -2.46
N SER A 197 -19.07 7.66 -3.74
CA SER A 197 -20.19 7.62 -4.68
C SER A 197 -21.24 6.58 -4.27
N VAL A 198 -20.81 5.42 -3.76
CA VAL A 198 -21.71 4.37 -3.26
C VAL A 198 -22.49 4.84 -2.05
N VAL A 199 -21.81 5.41 -1.04
CA VAL A 199 -22.47 5.89 0.19
C VAL A 199 -23.53 6.92 -0.15
N LEU A 200 -23.21 7.91 -0.99
CA LEU A 200 -24.17 8.93 -1.41
C LEU A 200 -25.34 8.35 -2.20
N ALA A 201 -25.08 7.37 -3.07
CA ALA A 201 -26.15 6.73 -3.85
C ALA A 201 -27.08 5.87 -2.98
N THR A 202 -26.55 5.21 -1.94
CA THR A 202 -27.34 4.36 -1.03
C THR A 202 -28.24 5.16 -0.09
N ASP A 203 -28.08 6.48 0.00
CA ASP A 203 -29.01 7.34 0.71
C ASP A 203 -30.35 7.49 -0.05
N VAL A 204 -30.39 7.13 -1.35
CA VAL A 204 -31.62 7.09 -2.14
C VAL A 204 -32.36 5.76 -1.93
N PRO A 205 -33.65 5.77 -1.56
CA PRO A 205 -34.43 4.56 -1.33
C PRO A 205 -34.40 3.58 -2.51
N GLY A 206 -34.09 2.32 -2.23
CA GLY A 206 -34.06 1.24 -3.22
C GLY A 206 -32.72 1.06 -3.94
N ILE A 207 -31.74 1.96 -3.75
CA ILE A 207 -30.37 1.77 -4.25
C ILE A 207 -29.52 1.11 -3.17
N SER A 208 -28.78 0.05 -3.53
CA SER A 208 -27.88 -0.64 -2.60
C SER A 208 -26.48 -0.84 -3.19
N ALA A 209 -25.52 -1.22 -2.35
CA ALA A 209 -24.17 -1.53 -2.81
C ALA A 209 -24.17 -2.84 -3.61
N GLY A 210 -23.69 -2.78 -4.85
CA GLY A 210 -23.57 -3.93 -5.73
C GLY A 210 -22.34 -4.80 -5.41
N ALA A 211 -22.27 -5.97 -6.04
CA ALA A 211 -21.15 -6.91 -5.87
C ALA A 211 -19.78 -6.28 -6.19
N GLY A 212 -19.74 -5.34 -7.15
CA GLY A 212 -18.53 -4.58 -7.48
C GLY A 212 -18.00 -3.79 -6.28
N ALA A 213 -18.86 -3.10 -5.54
CA ALA A 213 -18.47 -2.32 -4.36
C ALA A 213 -17.84 -3.21 -3.28
N VAL A 214 -18.43 -4.39 -3.03
CA VAL A 214 -17.92 -5.34 -2.04
C VAL A 214 -16.51 -5.82 -2.40
N LEU A 215 -16.29 -6.20 -3.67
CA LEU A 215 -14.97 -6.61 -4.14
C LEU A 215 -13.94 -5.48 -4.06
N LEU A 216 -14.34 -4.24 -4.34
CA LEU A 216 -13.48 -3.07 -4.20
C LEU A 216 -13.08 -2.81 -2.74
N TRP A 217 -13.99 -3.01 -1.78
CA TRP A 217 -13.67 -2.92 -0.36
C TRP A 217 -12.72 -4.04 0.08
N CYS A 218 -12.94 -5.28 -0.39
CA CYS A 218 -12.00 -6.37 -0.19
C CYS A 218 -10.62 -6.02 -0.77
N ALA A 219 -10.58 -5.45 -1.99
CA ALA A 219 -9.34 -5.02 -2.63
C ALA A 219 -8.59 -3.95 -1.81
N ALA A 220 -9.30 -2.97 -1.23
CA ALA A 220 -8.68 -1.97 -0.36
C ALA A 220 -8.05 -2.60 0.91
N VAL A 221 -8.71 -3.60 1.50
CA VAL A 221 -8.18 -4.34 2.66
C VAL A 221 -6.96 -5.17 2.26
N THR A 222 -7.02 -5.93 1.15
CA THR A 222 -5.89 -6.74 0.67
C THR A 222 -4.72 -5.86 0.20
N ALA A 223 -4.99 -4.65 -0.28
CA ALA A 223 -3.94 -3.66 -0.58
C ALA A 223 -3.17 -3.28 0.69
N GLY A 224 -3.85 -3.08 1.82
CA GLY A 224 -3.21 -2.88 3.12
C GLY A 224 -2.30 -4.06 3.51
N VAL A 225 -2.77 -5.30 3.31
CA VAL A 225 -1.97 -6.51 3.52
C VAL A 225 -0.75 -6.53 2.60
N THR A 226 -0.90 -6.12 1.35
CA THR A 226 0.18 -5.96 0.37
C THR A 226 1.23 -4.96 0.86
N GLY A 227 0.81 -3.81 1.37
CA GLY A 227 1.70 -2.81 1.99
C GLY A 227 2.50 -3.39 3.17
N VAL A 228 1.85 -4.16 4.03
CA VAL A 228 2.50 -4.82 5.17
C VAL A 228 3.50 -5.90 4.71
N LEU A 229 3.15 -6.73 3.74
CA LEU A 229 4.05 -7.77 3.23
C LEU A 229 5.25 -7.19 2.46
N THR A 230 5.04 -6.13 1.68
CA THR A 230 6.14 -5.42 1.01
C THR A 230 7.06 -4.71 2.00
N TRP A 231 6.52 -4.24 3.14
CA TRP A 231 7.32 -3.78 4.28
C TRP A 231 8.14 -4.93 4.87
N PHE A 232 7.53 -6.07 5.19
CA PHE A 232 8.24 -7.22 5.75
C PHE A 232 9.35 -7.73 4.83
N ALA A 233 9.08 -7.83 3.53
CA ALA A 233 10.09 -8.13 2.53
C ALA A 233 11.25 -7.11 2.57
N GLY A 234 10.93 -5.82 2.69
CA GLY A 234 11.95 -4.77 2.84
C GLY A 234 12.72 -4.82 4.16
N SER A 235 12.11 -5.30 5.24
CA SER A 235 12.79 -5.51 6.53
C SER A 235 13.73 -6.71 6.47
N ALA A 236 13.31 -7.81 5.85
CA ALA A 236 14.14 -9.00 5.64
C ALA A 236 15.34 -8.67 4.75
N GLU A 237 15.18 -7.83 3.73
CA GLU A 237 16.28 -7.31 2.90
C GLU A 237 17.34 -6.51 3.68
N ARG A 238 17.06 -6.09 4.91
CA ARG A 238 18.01 -5.37 5.79
C ARG A 238 18.75 -6.28 6.75
N GLU A 239 18.23 -7.47 7.05
CA GLU A 239 18.86 -8.40 8.01
C GLU A 239 20.19 -8.96 7.49
N GLU A 240 20.40 -8.96 6.17
CA GLU A 240 21.65 -9.42 5.52
C GLU A 240 22.70 -8.30 5.35
N ILE A 241 22.36 -7.08 5.74
CA ILE A 241 23.20 -5.90 5.52
C ILE A 241 23.87 -5.53 6.84
N ASP A 242 25.19 -5.36 6.80
CA ASP A 242 25.91 -4.74 7.92
C ASP A 242 25.40 -3.31 8.14
N THR A 243 24.84 -3.07 9.33
CA THR A 243 24.32 -1.75 9.76
C THR A 243 25.32 -0.96 10.60
N SER A 244 26.58 -1.42 10.69
CA SER A 244 27.63 -0.76 11.48
C SER A 244 27.97 0.65 10.97
N GLU A 245 27.77 0.92 9.67
CA GLU A 245 27.89 2.27 9.09
C GLU A 245 26.52 2.94 8.94
N GLU A 246 26.34 4.08 9.62
CA GLU A 246 25.20 4.94 9.37
C GLU A 246 25.31 5.59 7.99
N ARG A 247 24.27 5.36 7.16
CA ARG A 247 24.22 5.96 5.83
C ARG A 247 23.87 7.44 5.95
N SER A 248 24.72 8.30 5.39
CA SER A 248 24.46 9.73 5.29
C SER A 248 23.22 10.01 4.42
N THR A 249 22.48 11.07 4.75
CA THR A 249 21.29 11.48 4.00
C THR A 249 21.72 12.17 2.71
N ASP A 250 21.17 11.74 1.56
CA ASP A 250 21.38 12.43 0.29
C ASP A 250 20.51 13.70 0.25
N LEU A 251 21.14 14.83 0.56
CA LEU A 251 20.47 16.14 0.62
C LEU A 251 19.90 16.56 -0.74
N ALA A 252 20.53 16.20 -1.85
CA ALA A 252 20.02 16.57 -3.17
C ALA A 252 18.70 15.85 -3.46
N VAL A 253 18.62 14.56 -3.14
CA VAL A 253 17.39 13.77 -3.25
C VAL A 253 16.32 14.27 -2.28
N LEU A 254 16.69 14.60 -1.04
CA LEU A 254 15.76 15.12 -0.05
C LEU A 254 15.17 16.48 -0.46
N VAL A 255 15.98 17.40 -0.96
CA VAL A 255 15.53 18.75 -1.34
C VAL A 255 14.67 18.68 -2.60
N VAL A 256 15.16 18.08 -3.69
CA VAL A 256 14.43 18.01 -4.96
C VAL A 256 13.19 17.14 -4.82
N GLY A 257 13.32 15.98 -4.18
CA GLY A 257 12.18 15.11 -3.88
C GLY A 257 11.21 15.76 -2.91
N GLY A 258 11.68 16.52 -1.92
CA GLY A 258 10.86 17.22 -0.93
C GLY A 258 10.00 18.31 -1.56
N LEU A 259 10.57 19.10 -2.47
CA LEU A 259 9.82 20.05 -3.29
C LEU A 259 8.79 19.34 -4.17
N GLY A 260 9.15 18.19 -4.75
CA GLY A 260 8.23 17.35 -5.52
C GLY A 260 7.07 16.82 -4.69
N ALA A 261 7.35 16.31 -3.49
CA ALA A 261 6.33 15.82 -2.55
C ALA A 261 5.41 16.93 -2.07
N LEU A 262 5.95 18.11 -1.75
CA LEU A 262 5.17 19.29 -1.37
C LEU A 262 4.24 19.71 -2.52
N SER A 263 4.77 19.81 -3.74
CA SER A 263 4.00 20.17 -4.93
C SER A 263 2.90 19.15 -5.22
N ALA A 264 3.20 17.85 -5.15
CA ALA A 264 2.22 16.77 -5.27
C ALA A 264 1.14 16.84 -4.19
N PHE A 265 1.51 17.13 -2.94
CA PHE A 265 0.55 17.26 -1.83
C PHE A 265 -0.38 18.46 -2.02
N VAL A 266 0.14 19.60 -2.47
CA VAL A 266 -0.67 20.76 -2.86
C VAL A 266 -1.62 20.40 -4.01
N GLY A 267 -1.16 19.65 -5.01
CA GLY A 267 -2.00 19.20 -6.12
C GLY A 267 -3.08 18.20 -5.73
N LEU A 268 -2.85 17.38 -4.70
CA LEU A 268 -3.87 16.51 -4.10
C LEU A 268 -4.88 17.28 -3.25
N ALA A 269 -4.45 18.38 -2.64
CA ALA A 269 -5.28 19.22 -1.79
C ALA A 269 -6.24 20.12 -2.59
N LEU A 270 -5.87 20.48 -3.83
CA LEU A 270 -6.66 21.34 -4.70
C LEU A 270 -7.59 20.53 -5.64
N PRO A 271 -8.69 21.12 -6.13
CA PRO A 271 -9.55 20.47 -7.11
C PRO A 271 -8.78 20.08 -8.37
N LEU A 272 -8.86 18.80 -8.74
CA LEU A 272 -8.26 18.33 -10.00
C LEU A 272 -9.04 18.82 -11.22
N TYR A 273 -10.33 19.11 -11.03
CA TYR A 273 -11.20 19.62 -12.07
C TYR A 273 -12.33 20.49 -11.52
N SER A 274 -12.92 21.28 -12.42
CA SER A 274 -14.11 22.10 -12.20
C SER A 274 -14.93 22.19 -13.49
N GLY A 275 -16.20 22.56 -13.38
CA GLY A 275 -17.05 22.79 -14.54
C GLY A 275 -18.53 22.80 -14.18
N THR A 276 -19.39 22.81 -15.19
CA THR A 276 -20.85 22.71 -15.00
C THR A 276 -21.31 21.26 -15.17
N ASP A 277 -22.20 20.83 -14.28
CA ASP A 277 -22.87 19.53 -14.40
C ASP A 277 -24.08 19.60 -15.34
N ALA A 278 -24.78 18.48 -15.51
CA ALA A 278 -25.96 18.37 -16.38
C ALA A 278 -27.18 19.19 -15.90
N VAL A 279 -27.15 19.70 -14.67
CA VAL A 279 -28.20 20.57 -14.10
C VAL A 279 -27.81 22.05 -14.24
N GLY A 280 -26.59 22.34 -14.73
CA GLY A 280 -26.06 23.69 -14.89
C GLY A 280 -25.43 24.25 -13.61
N GLU A 281 -25.25 23.44 -12.56
CA GLU A 281 -24.59 23.86 -11.33
C GLU A 281 -23.07 23.73 -11.44
N HIS A 282 -22.36 24.68 -10.85
CA HIS A 282 -20.90 24.63 -10.81
C HIS A 282 -20.45 23.55 -9.84
N THR A 283 -19.74 22.55 -10.36
CA THR A 283 -19.22 21.41 -9.60
C THR A 283 -17.71 21.34 -9.73
N ALA A 284 -17.02 21.21 -8.59
CA ALA A 284 -15.58 20.99 -8.52
C ALA A 284 -15.26 19.63 -7.91
N ALA A 285 -14.09 19.08 -8.24
CA ALA A 285 -13.54 17.94 -7.54
C ALA A 285 -13.27 18.31 -6.07
N ALA A 286 -13.41 17.33 -5.16
CA ALA A 286 -13.21 17.58 -3.73
C ALA A 286 -11.85 18.23 -3.43
N THR A 287 -11.82 19.04 -2.39
CA THR A 287 -10.66 19.83 -1.95
C THR A 287 -10.46 19.68 -0.46
N PHE A 288 -9.23 19.89 0.02
CA PHE A 288 -8.94 19.87 1.46
C PHE A 288 -9.55 21.09 2.18
N GLY A 289 -9.93 22.13 1.44
CA GLY A 289 -10.52 23.35 1.99
C GLY A 289 -11.97 23.23 2.44
N GLU A 290 -12.69 22.17 2.04
CA GLU A 290 -14.11 22.01 2.31
C GLU A 290 -14.36 20.94 3.37
N LEU A 291 -14.84 21.36 4.55
CA LEU A 291 -15.15 20.47 5.65
C LEU A 291 -16.67 20.26 5.78
N PRO A 292 -17.13 19.04 6.11
CA PRO A 292 -16.36 17.84 6.44
C PRO A 292 -15.79 17.10 5.21
N TRP A 293 -14.63 16.45 5.38
CA TRP A 293 -14.00 15.67 4.31
C TRP A 293 -14.76 14.38 3.99
N GLY A 294 -15.04 14.19 2.70
CA GLY A 294 -15.50 12.91 2.14
C GLY A 294 -14.41 11.85 2.13
N LEU A 295 -14.80 10.59 1.85
CA LEU A 295 -13.85 9.47 1.79
C LEU A 295 -12.79 9.66 0.70
N ASP A 296 -13.13 10.29 -0.42
CA ASP A 296 -12.21 10.54 -1.52
C ASP A 296 -11.07 11.49 -1.12
N VAL A 297 -11.35 12.51 -0.31
CA VAL A 297 -10.34 13.42 0.27
C VAL A 297 -9.40 12.65 1.20
N TRP A 298 -9.92 11.76 2.05
CA TRP A 298 -9.09 10.88 2.88
C TRP A 298 -8.20 9.95 2.04
N GLY A 299 -8.72 9.43 0.92
CA GLY A 299 -7.94 8.65 -0.04
C GLY A 299 -6.77 9.45 -0.64
N ARG A 300 -6.99 10.73 -0.98
CA ARG A 300 -5.94 11.64 -1.46
C ARG A 300 -4.94 11.98 -0.37
N ALA A 301 -5.39 12.19 0.87
CA ALA A 301 -4.53 12.45 2.01
C ALA A 301 -3.60 11.25 2.30
N LEU A 302 -4.13 10.02 2.21
CA LEU A 302 -3.34 8.79 2.31
C LEU A 302 -2.25 8.74 1.23
N LEU A 303 -2.62 8.97 -0.04
CA LEU A 303 -1.66 9.00 -1.15
C LEU A 303 -0.58 10.08 -0.93
N GLY A 304 -0.98 11.30 -0.52
CA GLY A 304 -0.06 12.40 -0.24
C GLY A 304 0.92 12.09 0.90
N ALA A 305 0.44 11.51 2.00
CA ALA A 305 1.28 11.06 3.09
C ALA A 305 2.28 9.98 2.63
N THR A 306 1.84 9.03 1.79
CA THR A 306 2.71 8.01 1.21
C THR A 306 3.78 8.61 0.30
N VAL A 307 3.47 9.62 -0.52
CA VAL A 307 4.43 10.34 -1.36
C VAL A 307 5.51 11.02 -0.51
N VAL A 308 5.11 11.73 0.55
CA VAL A 308 6.04 12.40 1.47
C VAL A 308 6.96 11.39 2.17
N LEU A 309 6.39 10.31 2.70
CA LEU A 309 7.17 9.24 3.34
C LEU A 309 8.12 8.56 2.35
N ALA A 310 7.71 8.34 1.11
CA ALA A 310 8.55 7.75 0.08
C ALA A 310 9.80 8.58 -0.19
N VAL A 311 9.67 9.91 -0.26
CA VAL A 311 10.80 10.82 -0.45
C VAL A 311 11.75 10.80 0.75
N ILE A 312 11.22 10.87 1.97
CA ILE A 312 12.03 10.81 3.20
C ILE A 312 12.82 9.48 3.25
N VAL A 313 12.16 8.38 2.92
CA VAL A 313 12.80 7.06 2.88
C VAL A 313 13.83 6.97 1.74
N ALA A 314 13.53 7.52 0.56
CA ALA A 314 14.42 7.51 -0.60
C ALA A 314 15.75 8.23 -0.31
N ALA A 315 15.72 9.36 0.40
CA ALA A 315 16.91 10.14 0.76
C ALA A 315 17.90 9.37 1.66
N ARG A 316 17.47 8.29 2.31
CA ARG A 316 18.30 7.41 3.14
C ARG A 316 18.49 6.01 2.55
N ALA A 317 17.91 5.75 1.38
CA ALA A 317 17.96 4.44 0.75
C ALA A 317 19.19 4.26 -0.15
N ARG A 318 19.46 3.01 -0.54
CA ARG A 318 20.47 2.68 -1.56
C ARG A 318 20.00 3.21 -2.92
N PRO A 319 20.89 3.67 -3.82
CA PRO A 319 20.50 4.47 -4.99
C PRO A 319 19.51 3.76 -5.92
N VAL A 320 19.73 2.46 -6.20
CA VAL A 320 18.82 1.66 -7.03
C VAL A 320 17.42 1.52 -6.39
N ARG A 321 17.36 1.28 -5.07
CA ARG A 321 16.10 1.15 -4.33
C ARG A 321 15.38 2.49 -4.17
N ALA A 322 16.13 3.57 -3.97
CA ALA A 322 15.62 4.94 -3.92
C ALA A 322 15.02 5.34 -5.27
N CYS A 323 15.71 5.05 -6.38
CA CYS A 323 15.22 5.28 -7.73
C CYS A 323 13.90 4.54 -7.98
N ALA A 324 13.85 3.24 -7.69
CA ALA A 324 12.63 2.44 -7.84
C ALA A 324 11.46 2.98 -7.00
N LEU A 325 11.73 3.35 -5.75
CA LEU A 325 10.74 3.95 -4.85
C LEU A 325 10.16 5.24 -5.44
N LEU A 326 11.01 6.17 -5.87
CA LEU A 326 10.62 7.46 -6.43
C LEU A 326 9.89 7.32 -7.78
N LEU A 327 10.32 6.40 -8.65
CA LEU A 327 9.59 6.09 -9.88
C LEU A 327 8.19 5.54 -9.58
N GLY A 328 8.07 4.64 -8.60
CA GLY A 328 6.77 4.16 -8.12
C GLY A 328 5.88 5.29 -7.60
N THR A 329 6.43 6.24 -6.87
CA THR A 329 5.74 7.46 -6.42
C THR A 329 5.26 8.32 -7.59
N GLY A 330 6.10 8.54 -8.60
CA GLY A 330 5.72 9.26 -9.81
C GLY A 330 4.58 8.58 -10.57
N VAL A 331 4.62 7.25 -10.70
CA VAL A 331 3.54 6.46 -11.30
C VAL A 331 2.25 6.57 -10.48
N ALA A 332 2.31 6.48 -9.15
CA ALA A 332 1.14 6.64 -8.29
C ALA A 332 0.47 8.02 -8.45
N MET A 333 1.27 9.08 -8.54
CA MET A 333 0.77 10.43 -8.86
C MET A 333 0.24 10.53 -10.30
N GLY A 334 0.81 9.78 -11.24
CA GLY A 334 0.28 9.63 -12.59
C GLY A 334 -1.13 9.02 -12.61
N VAL A 335 -1.40 8.02 -11.76
CA VAL A 335 -2.75 7.46 -11.58
C VAL A 335 -3.73 8.52 -11.08
N TYR A 336 -3.32 9.37 -10.12
CA TYR A 336 -4.14 10.50 -9.67
C TYR A 336 -4.42 11.48 -10.81
N LEU A 337 -3.42 11.92 -11.56
CA LEU A 337 -3.62 12.83 -12.69
C LEU A 337 -4.52 12.25 -13.79
N LEU A 338 -4.37 10.95 -14.09
CA LEU A 338 -5.22 10.25 -15.05
C LEU A 338 -6.68 10.20 -14.63
N SER A 339 -7.01 10.42 -13.34
CA SER A 339 -8.40 10.49 -12.92
C SER A 339 -9.17 11.59 -13.65
N TRP A 340 -8.53 12.72 -13.98
CA TRP A 340 -9.17 13.80 -14.73
C TRP A 340 -9.76 13.36 -16.09
N PRO A 341 -8.96 12.92 -17.09
CA PRO A 341 -9.51 12.53 -18.37
C PRO A 341 -10.45 11.32 -18.29
N LEU A 342 -10.25 10.43 -17.30
CA LEU A 342 -11.10 9.24 -17.10
C LEU A 342 -12.49 9.59 -16.55
N THR A 343 -12.59 10.68 -15.80
CA THR A 343 -13.84 11.12 -15.16
C THR A 343 -14.46 12.37 -15.77
N ARG A 344 -13.86 12.93 -16.84
CA ARG A 344 -14.32 14.18 -17.46
C ARG A 344 -15.78 14.15 -17.93
N ALA A 345 -16.30 12.97 -18.29
CA ALA A 345 -17.67 12.81 -18.79
C ALA A 345 -18.76 13.03 -17.71
N ARG A 346 -18.38 13.34 -16.46
CA ARG A 346 -19.32 13.78 -15.41
C ARG A 346 -19.80 15.22 -15.60
N LEU A 347 -19.08 16.03 -16.38
CA LEU A 347 -19.34 17.45 -16.58
C LEU A 347 -19.59 17.72 -18.06
N GLU A 348 -20.44 18.71 -18.35
CA GLU A 348 -20.72 19.13 -19.73
C GLU A 348 -19.60 20.03 -20.28
N ALA A 349 -19.09 20.93 -19.44
CA ALA A 349 -17.96 21.82 -19.74
C ALA A 349 -16.80 21.59 -18.74
N PRO A 350 -16.06 20.47 -18.87
CA PRO A 350 -14.96 20.14 -17.97
C PRO A 350 -13.74 21.04 -18.19
N GLU A 351 -13.30 21.73 -17.13
CA GLU A 351 -12.08 22.53 -17.08
C GLU A 351 -11.02 21.92 -16.15
N MET A 352 -9.75 22.17 -16.48
CA MET A 352 -8.64 21.75 -15.62
C MET A 352 -8.66 22.52 -14.31
N GLY A 353 -8.71 21.79 -13.19
CA GLY A 353 -8.68 22.40 -11.87
C GLY A 353 -7.27 22.82 -11.46
N ALA A 354 -7.21 23.66 -10.42
CA ALA A 354 -5.95 24.20 -9.90
C ALA A 354 -4.95 23.13 -9.42
N GLY A 355 -5.41 21.90 -9.13
CA GLY A 355 -4.56 20.79 -8.69
C GLY A 355 -3.71 20.14 -9.79
N VAL A 356 -4.03 20.36 -11.08
CA VAL A 356 -3.34 19.69 -12.21
C VAL A 356 -1.88 20.09 -12.30
N ILE A 357 -1.59 21.39 -12.33
CA ILE A 357 -0.23 21.93 -12.47
C ILE A 357 0.70 21.49 -11.32
N PRO A 358 0.36 21.72 -10.04
CA PRO A 358 1.21 21.28 -8.93
C PRO A 358 1.39 19.76 -8.89
N SER A 359 0.38 18.97 -9.28
CA SER A 359 0.55 17.52 -9.40
C SER A 359 1.55 17.13 -10.50
N ALA A 360 1.49 17.77 -11.67
CA ALA A 360 2.42 17.53 -12.77
C ALA A 360 3.85 17.96 -12.40
N VAL A 361 4.02 19.12 -11.77
CA VAL A 361 5.32 19.60 -11.25
C VAL A 361 5.86 18.61 -10.20
N GLY A 362 5.00 18.13 -9.29
CA GLY A 362 5.36 17.11 -8.31
C GLY A 362 5.93 15.83 -8.96
N ILE A 363 5.28 15.32 -10.01
CA ILE A 363 5.76 14.15 -10.77
C ILE A 363 7.14 14.43 -11.39
N VAL A 364 7.30 15.58 -12.05
CA VAL A 364 8.57 15.96 -12.70
C VAL A 364 9.71 16.06 -11.68
N LEU A 365 9.47 16.69 -10.54
CA LEU A 365 10.48 16.84 -9.48
C LEU A 365 10.83 15.50 -8.81
N VAL A 366 9.84 14.63 -8.56
CA VAL A 366 10.09 13.27 -8.05
C VAL A 366 10.88 12.44 -9.07
N ALA A 367 10.58 12.55 -10.36
CA ALA A 367 11.35 11.90 -11.43
C ALA A 367 12.78 12.46 -11.52
N ALA A 368 12.96 13.77 -11.35
CA ALA A 368 14.29 14.39 -11.28
C ALA A 368 15.09 13.87 -10.07
N ALA A 369 14.47 13.73 -8.90
CA ALA A 369 15.09 13.12 -7.73
C ALA A 369 15.48 11.65 -7.99
N ALA A 370 14.64 10.88 -8.70
CA ALA A 370 14.99 9.52 -9.13
C ALA A 370 16.21 9.52 -10.07
N ALA A 371 16.28 10.44 -11.03
CA ALA A 371 17.43 10.57 -11.92
C ALA A 371 18.72 10.93 -11.16
N LEU A 372 18.64 11.77 -10.11
CA LEU A 372 19.79 12.09 -9.25
C LEU A 372 20.31 10.84 -8.53
N THR A 373 19.41 10.01 -7.97
CA THR A 373 19.82 8.73 -7.34
C THR A 373 20.50 7.78 -8.33
N ALA A 374 20.02 7.72 -9.58
CA ALA A 374 20.64 6.85 -10.59
C ALA A 374 22.07 7.29 -10.97
N ARG A 375 22.39 8.59 -10.86
CA ARG A 375 23.72 9.13 -11.16
C ARG A 375 24.72 8.90 -10.04
N THR A 376 24.31 9.01 -8.78
CA THR A 376 25.18 8.75 -7.63
C THR A 376 25.55 7.27 -7.51
N GLY A 377 24.68 6.35 -7.97
CA GLY A 377 24.98 4.91 -7.99
C GLY A 377 26.01 4.46 -9.04
N LYS A 378 26.41 5.33 -9.98
CA LYS A 378 27.43 5.03 -11.01
C LYS A 378 28.84 5.52 -10.65
N ARG A 379 28.99 6.29 -9.57
CA ARG A 379 30.26 6.80 -9.07
C ARG A 379 30.78 5.89 -7.96
#